data_AF-I0HQM3-F1
#
_entry.id   AF-I0HQM3-F1
#
_cell.length_a   1.000
_cell.length_b   1.000
_cell.length_c   1.000
_cell.angle_alpha   90.00
_cell.angle_beta   90.00
_cell.angle_gamma   90.00
#
_symmetry.space_group_name_H-M   'P 1'
#
loop_
_entity.id
_entity.type
_entity.pdbx_description
1 polymer ?
#
loop_
_entity_poly.entity_id
_entity_poly.type
_entity_poly.pdbx_seq_one_letter_code
_entity_poly.pdbx_strand_id
1 'polypeptide(L)'
;MAEAQAMDRLGAALRQAADSGDWDALAAADAATAALLRERLARGASDDAAALARLRAAHAHAQRRCAEATAEVGRRLLELARQRDAARGYAALDAEEAA
;
A
#
# COMPACT_ATOMS: atom_id res chain seq x y z
N MET A 1 16.51 -2.13 23.70
CA MET A 1 15.17 -1.84 24.27
C MET A 1 14.45 -0.69 23.58
N ALA A 2 14.96 0.55 23.58
CA ALA A 2 14.28 1.68 22.91
C ALA A 2 14.09 1.47 21.40
N GLU A 3 15.05 0.81 20.75
CA GLU A 3 15.02 0.50 19.33
C GLU A 3 14.03 -0.60 18.97
N ALA A 4 14.02 -1.73 19.70
CA ALA A 4 12.96 -2.74 19.58
C ALA A 4 11.55 -2.14 19.69
N GLN A 5 11.33 -1.24 20.66
CA GLN A 5 10.05 -0.54 20.81
C GLN A 5 9.73 0.38 19.64
N ALA A 6 10.72 1.00 19.00
CA ALA A 6 10.53 1.79 17.80
C ALA A 6 10.13 0.90 16.61
N MET A 7 10.80 -0.26 16.45
CA MET A 7 10.44 -1.25 15.42
C MET A 7 9.03 -1.81 15.62
N ASP A 8 8.64 -2.11 16.87
CA ASP A 8 7.29 -2.61 17.17
C ASP A 8 6.22 -1.55 16.88
N ARG A 9 6.48 -0.27 17.21
CA ARG A 9 5.58 0.84 16.88
C ARG A 9 5.42 1.04 15.37
N LEU A 10 6.53 1.02 14.62
CA LEU A 10 6.49 1.13 13.16
C LEU A 10 5.78 -0.08 12.54
N GLY A 11 6.01 -1.28 13.06
CA GLY A 11 5.31 -2.49 12.62
C GLY A 11 3.80 -2.41 12.85
N ALA A 12 3.36 -1.84 13.98
CA ALA A 12 1.95 -1.60 14.24
C ALA A 12 1.35 -0.54 13.29
N ALA A 13 2.07 0.57 13.06
CA ALA A 13 1.64 1.62 12.15
C ALA A 13 1.47 1.10 10.71
N LEU A 14 2.43 0.31 10.21
CA LEU A 14 2.36 -0.32 8.89
C LEU A 14 1.13 -1.22 8.75
N ARG A 15 0.84 -2.06 9.75
CA ARG A 15 -0.33 -2.95 9.71
C ARG A 15 -1.63 -2.15 9.75
N GLN A 16 -1.74 -1.21 10.67
CA GLN A 16 -2.95 -0.39 10.81
C GLN A 16 -3.25 0.41 9.55
N ALA A 17 -2.24 1.07 8.95
CA ALA A 17 -2.42 1.83 7.73
C ALA A 17 -2.80 0.92 6.54
N ALA A 18 -2.16 -0.25 6.41
CA ALA A 18 -2.48 -1.22 5.36
C ALA A 18 -3.88 -1.85 5.51
N ASP A 19 -4.35 -2.08 6.75
CA ASP A 19 -5.66 -2.66 7.02
C ASP A 19 -6.79 -1.63 6.82
N SER A 20 -6.53 -0.36 7.17
CA SER A 20 -7.47 0.75 6.96
C SER A 20 -7.48 1.31 5.53
N GLY A 21 -6.48 0.97 4.71
CA GLY A 21 -6.32 1.51 3.36
C GLY A 21 -5.87 2.98 3.34
N ASP A 22 -5.28 3.46 4.43
CA ASP A 22 -4.66 4.78 4.51
C ASP A 22 -3.27 4.73 3.87
N TRP A 23 -3.23 4.92 2.55
CA TRP A 23 -2.00 4.78 1.76
C TRP A 23 -0.96 5.86 2.06
N ASP A 24 -1.39 7.05 2.47
CA ASP A 24 -0.50 8.15 2.83
C ASP A 24 0.18 7.88 4.18
N ALA A 25 -0.59 7.43 5.17
CA ALA A 25 -0.02 6.99 6.46
C ALA A 25 0.90 5.78 6.27
N LEU A 26 0.57 4.87 5.34
CA LEU A 26 1.40 3.72 5.03
C LEU A 26 2.74 4.13 4.42
N ALA A 27 2.74 5.06 3.47
CA ALA A 27 3.96 5.61 2.88
C ALA A 27 4.83 6.33 3.91
N ALA A 28 4.22 7.09 4.82
CA ALA A 28 4.94 7.76 5.91
C ALA A 28 5.60 6.76 6.88
N ALA A 29 4.87 5.71 7.27
CA ALA A 29 5.39 4.65 8.13
C ALA A 29 6.52 3.84 7.45
N ASP A 30 6.43 3.63 6.14
CA ASP A 30 7.46 2.97 5.34
C ASP A 30 8.74 3.81 5.25
N ALA A 31 8.62 5.11 4.97
CA ALA A 31 9.75 6.03 4.94
C ALA A 31 10.47 6.10 6.31
N ALA A 32 9.70 6.14 7.40
CA ALA A 32 10.25 6.09 8.76
C ALA A 32 10.96 4.75 9.06
N THR A 33 10.42 3.64 8.56
CA THR A 33 11.07 2.32 8.64
C THR A 33 12.40 2.31 7.88
N ALA A 34 12.44 2.84 6.65
CA ALA A 34 13.67 2.93 5.87
C ALA A 34 14.72 3.86 6.51
N ALA A 35 14.30 4.92 7.19
CA ALA A 35 15.20 5.79 7.95
C ALA A 35 15.82 5.04 9.15
N LEU A 36 14.99 4.37 9.95
CA LEU A 36 15.43 3.59 11.11
C LEU A 36 16.44 2.50 10.71
N LEU A 37 16.15 1.76 9.64
CA LEU A 37 17.03 0.67 9.17
C LEU A 37 18.39 1.20 8.67
N ARG A 38 18.42 2.35 8.00
CA ARG A 38 19.68 2.99 7.55
C ARG A 38 20.52 3.45 8.74
N GLU A 39 19.91 4.09 9.72
CA GLU A 39 20.59 4.51 10.95
C GLU A 39 21.14 3.30 11.72
N ARG A 40 20.35 2.23 11.82
CA ARG A 40 20.77 0.99 12.46
C ARG A 40 21.97 0.36 11.77
N LEU A 41 21.96 0.30 10.43
CA LEU A 41 23.07 -0.20 9.62
C LEU A 41 24.34 0.63 9.85
N ALA A 42 24.22 1.97 9.86
CA ALA A 42 25.34 2.87 10.07
C ALA A 42 25.99 2.71 11.47
N ARG A 43 25.19 2.41 12.50
CA ARG A 43 25.67 2.17 13.87
C ARG A 43 26.18 0.74 14.11
N GLY A 44 26.03 -0.18 13.16
CA GLY A 44 26.42 -1.58 13.32
C GLY A 44 25.63 -2.34 14.40
N ALA A 45 24.39 -1.91 14.69
CA ALA A 45 23.61 -2.48 15.77
C ALA A 45 23.04 -3.88 15.41
N SER A 46 23.41 -4.89 16.22
CA SER A 46 23.05 -6.31 16.02
C SER A 46 21.92 -6.79 16.94
N ASP A 47 21.74 -6.15 18.09
CA ASP A 47 20.81 -6.62 19.11
C ASP A 47 19.37 -6.23 18.75
N ASP A 48 18.41 -7.15 18.94
CA ASP A 48 16.97 -7.05 18.59
C ASP A 48 16.52 -7.78 17.30
N ALA A 49 17.12 -8.94 16.97
CA ALA A 49 16.73 -9.78 15.84
C ALA A 49 15.22 -10.15 15.82
N ALA A 50 14.62 -10.38 17.00
CA ALA A 50 13.19 -10.69 17.10
C ALA A 50 12.29 -9.52 16.72
N ALA A 51 12.65 -8.28 17.12
CA ALA A 51 11.90 -7.09 16.77
C ALA A 51 12.00 -6.80 15.26
N LEU A 52 13.20 -6.98 14.69
CA LEU A 52 13.42 -6.86 13.26
C LEU A 52 12.62 -7.90 12.45
N ALA A 53 12.50 -9.13 12.95
CA ALA A 53 11.67 -10.17 12.32
C ALA A 53 10.18 -9.77 12.31
N ARG A 54 9.66 -9.22 13.42
CA ARG A 54 8.27 -8.72 13.50
C ARG A 54 8.03 -7.55 12.56
N LEU A 55 8.97 -6.61 12.47
CA LEU A 55 8.92 -5.48 11.55
C LEU A 55 8.90 -5.95 10.08
N ARG A 56 9.77 -6.90 9.71
CA ARG A 56 9.76 -7.52 8.37
C ARG A 56 8.41 -8.16 8.05
N ALA A 57 7.83 -8.89 9.01
CA ALA A 57 6.52 -9.50 8.83
C ALA A 57 5.39 -8.46 8.64
N ALA A 58 5.47 -7.31 9.33
CA ALA A 58 4.53 -6.21 9.18
C ALA A 58 4.65 -5.56 7.79
N HIS A 59 5.88 -5.30 7.35
CA HIS A 59 6.14 -4.73 6.03
C HIS A 59 5.72 -5.69 4.89
N ALA A 60 5.97 -6.99 5.01
CA ALA A 60 5.48 -7.99 4.05
C ALA A 60 3.94 -8.04 3.99
N HIS A 61 3.25 -7.85 5.13
CA HIS A 61 1.79 -7.72 5.17
C HIS A 61 1.31 -6.49 4.41
N ALA A 62 1.91 -5.33 4.68
CA ALA A 62 1.61 -4.09 3.97
C ALA A 62 1.78 -4.23 2.45
N GLN A 63 2.88 -4.84 1.99
CA GLN A 63 3.10 -5.07 0.56
C GLN A 63 2.00 -5.91 -0.10
N ARG A 64 1.53 -6.97 0.56
CA ARG A 64 0.41 -7.79 0.05
C ARG A 64 -0.87 -6.96 -0.07
N ARG A 65 -1.20 -6.18 0.97
CA ARG A 65 -2.38 -5.30 0.98
C ARG A 65 -2.32 -4.25 -0.14
N CYS A 66 -1.15 -3.64 -0.37
CA CYS A 66 -0.94 -2.73 -1.49
C CYS A 66 -1.16 -3.41 -2.84
N ALA A 67 -0.64 -4.63 -3.03
CA ALA A 67 -0.80 -5.38 -4.28
C ALA A 67 -2.27 -5.74 -4.54
N GLU A 68 -2.99 -6.18 -3.51
CA GLU A 68 -4.42 -6.48 -3.58
C GLU A 68 -5.23 -5.23 -3.93
N ALA A 69 -4.97 -4.10 -3.28
CA ALA A 69 -5.64 -2.83 -3.55
C ALA A 69 -5.36 -2.33 -4.97
N THR A 70 -4.11 -2.44 -5.44
CA THR A 70 -3.72 -2.09 -6.81
C THR A 70 -4.47 -2.94 -7.83
N ALA A 71 -4.55 -4.25 -7.61
CA ALA A 71 -5.28 -5.15 -8.50
C ALA A 71 -6.79 -4.81 -8.54
N GLU A 72 -7.38 -4.49 -7.40
CA GLU A 72 -8.79 -4.09 -7.30
C GLU A 72 -9.07 -2.78 -8.04
N VAL A 73 -8.24 -1.75 -7.83
CA VAL A 73 -8.35 -0.47 -8.57
C VAL A 73 -8.19 -0.71 -10.07
N GLY A 74 -7.22 -1.52 -10.48
CA GLY A 74 -7.02 -1.89 -11.89
C GLY A 74 -8.26 -2.54 -12.51
N ARG A 75 -8.92 -3.46 -11.80
CA ARG A 75 -10.19 -4.06 -12.26
C ARG A 75 -11.29 -3.02 -12.43
N ARG A 76 -11.48 -2.13 -11.45
CA ARG A 76 -12.50 -1.07 -11.49
C ARG A 76 -12.28 -0.09 -12.64
N LEU A 77 -11.03 0.29 -12.91
CA LEU A 77 -10.70 1.18 -14.03
C LEU A 77 -11.03 0.54 -15.38
N LEU A 78 -10.76 -0.76 -15.56
CA LEU A 78 -11.14 -1.48 -16.77
C LEU A 78 -12.66 -1.57 -16.94
N GLU A 79 -13.39 -1.78 -15.86
CA GLU A 79 -14.85 -1.78 -15.87
C GLU A 79 -15.42 -0.41 -16.27
N LEU A 80 -14.93 0.67 -15.66
CA LEU A 80 -15.33 2.04 -16.00
C LEU A 80 -15.01 2.38 -17.46
N ALA A 81 -13.86 1.94 -17.97
CA ALA A 81 -13.51 2.13 -19.38
C ALA A 81 -14.52 1.43 -20.32
N ARG A 82 -14.89 0.18 -20.01
CA ARG A 82 -15.89 -0.56 -20.80
C ARG A 82 -17.27 0.10 -20.75
N GLN A 83 -17.70 0.55 -19.57
CA GLN A 83 -18.98 1.25 -19.42
C GLN A 83 -19.00 2.55 -20.22
N ARG A 84 -17.91 3.33 -20.18
CA ARG A 84 -17.76 4.55 -20.97
C ARG A 84 -17.83 4.26 -22.48
N ASP A 85 -17.13 3.23 -22.94
CA ASP A 85 -17.10 2.89 -24.36
C ASP A 85 -18.47 2.36 -24.85
N ALA A 86 -19.18 1.59 -24.02
CA ALA A 86 -20.56 1.18 -24.29
C ALA A 86 -21.52 2.38 -24.36
N ALA A 87 -21.44 3.30 -23.42
CA ALA A 87 -22.27 4.52 -23.41
C ALA A 87 -22.04 5.38 -24.67
N ARG A 88 -20.79 5.47 -25.14
CA ARG A 88 -20.46 6.13 -26.42
C ARG A 88 -21.06 5.41 -27.62
N GLY A 89 -21.05 4.07 -27.61
CA GLY A 89 -21.69 3.26 -28.64
C GLY A 89 -23.19 3.52 -28.74
N TYR A 90 -23.90 3.52 -27.60
CA TYR A 90 -25.33 3.84 -27.58
C TYR A 90 -25.61 5.26 -28.07
N ALA A 91 -24.85 6.26 -27.61
CA ALA A 91 -25.04 7.64 -28.05
C ALA A 91 -24.79 7.83 -29.56
N ALA A 92 -23.90 7.04 -30.17
CA ALA A 92 -23.67 7.08 -31.61
C ALA A 92 -24.86 6.50 -32.39
N LEU A 93 -25.45 5.40 -31.91
CA LEU A 93 -26.64 4.80 -32.51
C LEU A 93 -27.84 5.75 -32.42
N ASP A 94 -28.06 6.37 -31.25
CA ASP A 94 -29.14 7.35 -31.07
C ASP A 94 -28.98 8.56 -32.03
N ALA A 95 -27.74 8.97 -32.32
CA ALA A 95 -27.45 10.05 -33.24
C ALA A 95 -27.66 9.65 -34.73
N GLU A 96 -27.43 8.38 -35.07
CA GLU A 96 -27.70 7.84 -36.42
C GLU A 96 -29.22 7.64 -36.65
N GLU A 97 -29.98 7.25 -35.63
CA GLU A 97 -31.45 7.13 -35.72
C GLU A 97 -32.18 8.48 -35.79
N ALA A 98 -31.55 9.56 -35.31
CA ALA A 98 -32.10 10.91 -35.33
C ALA A 98 -31.73 11.74 -36.58
N ALA A 99 -30.89 11.20 -37.49
CA ALA A 99 -30.40 11.86 -38.70
C ALA A 99 -31.17 11.44 -39.96
#